data_AF-A0A3D0MB69-F1
#
_entry.id   AF-A0A3D0MB69-F1
#
_cell.length_a   1.000
_cell.length_b   1.000
_cell.length_c   1.000
_cell.angle_alpha   90.00
_cell.angle_beta   90.00
_cell.angle_gamma   90.00
#
_symmetry.space_group_name_H-M   'P 1'
#
loop_
_entity.id
_entity.type
_entity.pdbx_description
1 polymer ?
#
loop_
_entity_poly.entity_id
_entity_poly.type
_entity_poly.pdbx_seq_one_letter_code
_entity_poly.pdbx_strand_id
1 'polypeptide(L)'
;MFPADRELVYPFLQLEYGENRFATAFNLDELYRTEDLYLGQQLLVRVGYASKEFGSDQNRVVLEGRYSSTLVFDGRQFWQHSVSWEALLNNYSGNSEDLLVSYSNRYFFRH
;
A
#
# COMPACT_ATOMS: atom_id res chain seq x y z
N MET A 1 27.76 -11.82 -9.53
CA MET A 1 27.80 -11.19 -8.20
C MET A 1 26.39 -11.28 -7.64
N PHE A 2 26.22 -11.93 -6.49
CA PHE A 2 24.93 -11.91 -5.79
C PHE A 2 24.80 -10.57 -5.06
N PRO A 3 23.59 -10.00 -4.94
CA PRO A 3 23.39 -8.82 -4.10
C PRO A 3 23.88 -9.11 -2.68
N ALA A 4 24.58 -8.15 -2.07
CA ALA A 4 25.00 -8.28 -0.68
C ALA A 4 23.76 -8.38 0.22
N ASP A 5 23.85 -9.18 1.28
CA ASP A 5 22.78 -9.27 2.27
C ASP A 5 22.52 -7.88 2.86
N ARG A 6 21.23 -7.52 2.94
CA ARG A 6 20.76 -6.24 3.46
C ARG A 6 20.18 -6.45 4.84
N GLU A 7 20.64 -5.66 5.80
CA GLU A 7 20.18 -5.72 7.19
C GLU A 7 19.55 -4.38 7.55
N LEU A 8 18.22 -4.37 7.70
CA LEU A 8 17.45 -3.17 7.97
C LEU A 8 16.84 -3.28 9.37
N VAL A 9 17.43 -2.55 10.32
CA VAL A 9 16.92 -2.39 11.68
C VAL A 9 16.57 -0.92 11.89
N TYR A 10 15.28 -0.63 11.98
CA TYR A 10 14.78 0.74 11.99
C TYR A 10 13.54 0.91 12.87
N PRO A 11 13.48 1.96 13.72
CA PRO A 11 12.21 2.47 14.19
C PRO A 11 11.44 3.11 13.02
N PHE A 12 10.11 3.13 13.14
CA PHE A 12 9.24 3.76 12.15
C PHE A 12 8.08 4.52 12.80
N LEU A 13 7.55 5.48 12.05
CA LEU A 13 6.29 6.14 12.32
C LEU A 13 5.31 5.81 11.19
N GLN A 14 4.06 5.53 11.54
CA GLN A 14 3.01 5.20 10.59
C GLN A 14 1.79 6.08 10.82
N LEU A 15 1.24 6.60 9.74
CA LEU A 15 -0.03 7.32 9.67
C LEU A 15 -1.02 6.48 8.88
N GLU A 16 -2.20 6.29 9.46
CA GLU A 16 -3.32 5.62 8.83
C GLU A 16 -4.52 6.54 8.80
N TYR A 17 -5.13 6.65 7.62
CA TYR A 17 -6.40 7.32 7.41
C TYR A 17 -7.35 6.34 6.72
N GLY A 18 -8.57 6.23 7.22
CA GLY A 18 -9.59 5.36 6.67
C GLY A 18 -10.98 5.96 6.82
N GLU A 19 -11.75 5.96 5.75
CA GLU A 19 -13.16 6.33 5.78
C GLU A 19 -14.04 5.11 6.09
N ASN A 20 -14.92 5.20 7.08
CA ASN A 20 -15.88 4.13 7.38
C ASN A 20 -17.10 4.22 6.45
N ARG A 21 -16.94 3.74 5.22
CA ARG A 21 -18.03 3.61 4.24
C ARG A 21 -18.11 2.17 3.76
N PHE A 22 -19.19 1.51 4.12
CA PHE A 22 -19.48 0.14 3.72
C PHE A 22 -20.81 0.11 2.98
N ALA A 23 -20.90 -0.75 1.96
CA ALA A 23 -22.18 -1.11 1.39
C ALA A 23 -22.29 -2.61 1.22
N THR A 24 -23.51 -3.08 1.42
CA THR A 24 -23.89 -4.45 1.25
C THR A 24 -24.21 -4.69 -0.22
N ALA A 25 -23.49 -5.59 -0.87
CA ALA A 25 -23.80 -6.06 -2.22
C ALA A 25 -24.04 -7.56 -2.21
N PHE A 26 -24.93 -8.05 -3.07
CA PHE A 26 -25.25 -9.47 -3.16
C PHE A 26 -24.66 -10.06 -4.44
N ASN A 27 -23.86 -11.12 -4.29
CA ASN A 27 -23.34 -11.95 -5.38
C ASN A 27 -22.38 -11.22 -6.35
N LEU A 28 -21.32 -10.60 -5.84
CA LEU A 28 -20.28 -9.95 -6.66
C LEU A 28 -19.21 -10.92 -7.17
N ASP A 29 -18.70 -11.80 -6.31
CA ASP A 29 -17.74 -12.85 -6.70
C ASP A 29 -18.43 -14.17 -7.11
N GLU A 30 -19.72 -14.15 -7.47
CA GLU A 30 -20.54 -15.31 -7.87
C GLU A 30 -20.63 -16.45 -6.83
N LEU A 31 -20.28 -16.16 -5.57
CA LEU A 31 -20.31 -17.12 -4.45
C LEU A 31 -21.69 -17.19 -3.74
N TYR A 32 -22.75 -16.64 -4.33
CA TYR A 32 -24.11 -16.59 -3.77
C TYR A 32 -24.17 -16.08 -2.32
N ARG A 33 -23.36 -15.05 -2.00
CA ARG A 33 -23.31 -14.44 -0.66
C ARG A 33 -23.49 -12.93 -0.71
N THR A 34 -24.04 -12.40 0.37
CA THR A 34 -23.98 -10.98 0.72
C THR A 34 -22.55 -10.63 1.15
N GLU A 35 -21.94 -9.66 0.49
CA GLU A 35 -20.58 -9.18 0.75
C GLU A 35 -20.61 -7.72 1.19
N ASP A 36 -19.93 -7.43 2.29
CA ASP A 36 -19.71 -6.07 2.75
C ASP A 36 -18.51 -5.51 1.98
N LEU A 37 -18.79 -4.59 1.05
CA LEU A 37 -17.76 -3.92 0.28
C LEU A 37 -17.29 -2.68 0.99
N TYR A 38 -15.97 -2.54 1.09
CA TYR A 38 -15.35 -1.30 1.48
C TYR A 38 -15.46 -0.27 0.34
N LEU A 39 -16.22 0.79 0.58
CA LEU A 39 -16.45 1.88 -0.38
C LEU A 39 -15.63 3.14 -0.05
N GLY A 40 -14.94 3.13 1.08
CA GLY A 40 -14.18 4.28 1.55
C GLY A 40 -12.84 4.43 0.86
N GLN A 41 -12.10 5.44 1.32
CA GLN A 41 -10.70 5.64 0.99
C GLN A 41 -9.83 5.22 2.16
N GLN A 42 -8.74 4.52 1.87
CA GLN A 42 -7.70 4.20 2.85
C GLN A 42 -6.36 4.75 2.36
N LEU A 43 -5.62 5.34 3.29
CA LEU A 43 -4.26 5.77 3.09
C LEU A 43 -3.43 5.29 4.27
N LEU A 44 -2.32 4.62 3.97
CA LEU A 44 -1.27 4.27 4.91
C LEU A 44 0.01 4.90 4.41
N VAL A 45 0.74 5.58 5.29
CA VAL A 45 2.07 6.09 5.02
C VAL A 45 2.97 5.74 6.20
N ARG A 46 4.14 5.16 5.91
CA ARG A 46 5.15 4.83 6.91
C ARG A 46 6.49 5.43 6.52
N VAL A 47 7.18 5.96 7.52
CA VAL A 47 8.54 6.48 7.40
C VAL A 47 9.41 5.84 8.47
N GLY A 48 10.49 5.21 8.05
CA GLY A 48 11.47 4.55 8.90
C GLY A 48 12.89 5.07 8.68
N TYR A 49 13.73 4.96 9.71
CA TYR A 49 15.14 5.32 9.63
C TYR A 49 16.03 4.18 10.09
N ALA A 50 16.69 3.51 9.13
CA ALA A 50 17.67 2.47 9.38
C ALA A 50 19.02 3.11 9.67
N SER A 51 19.70 2.60 10.70
CA SER A 51 21.00 3.13 11.13
C SER A 51 21.95 2.01 11.52
N LYS A 52 23.24 2.19 11.26
CA LYS A 52 24.29 1.27 11.70
C LYS A 52 24.33 1.11 13.22
N GLU A 53 24.01 2.18 13.94
CA GLU A 53 23.90 2.21 15.40
C GLU A 53 22.77 1.31 15.93
N PHE A 54 21.78 0.99 15.09
CA PHE A 54 20.71 0.04 15.39
C PHE A 54 20.99 -1.37 14.87
N GLY A 55 22.15 -1.60 14.23
CA GLY A 55 22.51 -2.89 13.63
C GLY A 55 22.18 -3.02 12.14
N SER A 56 21.86 -1.92 11.45
CA SER A 56 21.71 -1.96 9.98
C SER A 56 23.05 -2.02 9.26
N ASP A 57 23.09 -2.54 8.05
CA ASP A 57 24.31 -2.55 7.23
C ASP A 57 24.71 -1.12 6.78
N GLN A 58 23.73 -0.23 6.55
CA GLN A 58 23.94 1.20 6.25
C GLN A 58 22.80 2.09 6.77
N ASN A 59 23.03 3.41 6.72
CA ASN A 59 22.04 4.41 7.12
C ASN A 59 21.10 4.71 5.94
N ARG A 60 19.80 4.42 6.12
CA ARG A 60 18.80 4.55 5.06
C ARG A 60 17.48 5.10 5.58
N VAL A 61 16.76 5.78 4.71
CA VAL A 61 15.35 6.12 4.94
C VAL A 61 14.48 5.11 4.21
N VAL A 62 13.54 4.51 4.94
CA VAL A 62 12.53 3.59 4.42
C VAL A 62 11.23 4.35 4.28
N LEU A 63 10.67 4.42 3.08
CA LEU A 63 9.37 5.02 2.81
C LEU A 63 8.43 3.95 2.27
N GLU A 64 7.30 3.77 2.92
CA GLU A 64 6.26 2.87 2.43
C GLU A 64 4.93 3.62 2.40
N GLY A 65 4.08 3.29 1.46
CA GLY A 65 2.71 3.77 1.49
C GLY A 65 1.78 3.00 0.58
N ARG A 66 0.50 3.12 0.91
CA ARG A 66 -0.59 2.49 0.20
C ARG A 66 -1.80 3.40 0.22
N TYR A 67 -2.38 3.62 -0.94
CA TYR A 67 -3.65 4.28 -1.10
C TYR A 67 -4.62 3.35 -1.81
N SER A 68 -5.87 3.28 -1.35
CA SER A 68 -6.93 2.54 -2.03
C SER A 68 -8.25 3.28 -1.92
N SER A 69 -9.04 3.24 -2.98
CA SER A 69 -10.35 3.89 -3.03
C SER A 69 -11.29 3.17 -3.98
N THR A 70 -12.58 3.24 -3.67
CA THR A 70 -13.67 2.75 -4.51
C THR A 70 -14.34 3.95 -5.19
N LEU A 71 -14.20 4.04 -6.53
CA LEU A 71 -14.66 5.20 -7.32
C LEU A 71 -16.13 5.09 -7.71
N VAL A 72 -16.58 3.88 -8.05
CA VAL A 72 -17.94 3.63 -8.53
C VAL A 72 -18.53 2.47 -7.76
N PHE A 73 -19.72 2.68 -7.21
CA PHE A 73 -20.57 1.64 -6.64
C PHE A 73 -22.03 2.00 -6.91
N ASP A 74 -22.65 1.35 -7.90
CA ASP A 74 -24.04 1.60 -8.32
C ASP A 74 -24.90 0.32 -8.40
N GLY A 75 -24.59 -0.69 -7.57
CA GLY A 75 -25.27 -2.01 -7.60
C GLY A 75 -25.09 -2.83 -8.89
N ARG A 76 -24.61 -2.22 -9.98
CA ARG A 76 -24.30 -2.82 -11.29
C ARG A 76 -22.83 -2.70 -11.67
N GLN A 77 -22.15 -1.69 -11.13
CA GLN A 77 -20.77 -1.38 -11.43
C GLN A 77 -20.00 -1.23 -10.12
N PHE A 78 -18.85 -1.86 -10.02
CA PHE A 78 -17.91 -1.70 -8.93
C PHE A 78 -16.53 -1.41 -9.51
N TRP A 79 -15.91 -0.32 -9.07
CA TRP A 79 -14.56 0.02 -9.47
C TRP A 79 -13.70 0.40 -8.26
N GLN A 80 -12.67 -0.41 -8.00
CA GLN A 80 -11.68 -0.15 -6.97
C GLN A 80 -10.30 0.01 -7.59
N HIS A 81 -9.51 0.91 -7.03
CA HIS A 81 -8.11 1.06 -7.39
C HIS A 81 -7.24 1.08 -6.14
N SER A 82 -5.98 0.69 -6.30
CA SER A 82 -5.00 0.77 -5.23
C SER A 82 -3.62 1.07 -5.80
N VAL A 83 -2.91 1.96 -5.12
CA VAL A 83 -1.52 2.32 -5.40
C VAL A 83 -0.71 1.98 -4.17
N SER A 84 0.44 1.34 -4.34
CA SER A 84 1.44 1.21 -3.29
C SER A 84 2.79 1.67 -3.78
N TRP A 85 3.58 2.20 -2.86
CA TRP A 85 4.95 2.59 -3.13
C TRP A 85 5.84 2.16 -1.97
N GLU A 86 7.05 1.76 -2.32
CA GLU A 86 8.12 1.46 -1.40
C GLU A 86 9.40 2.10 -1.95
N ALA A 87 10.12 2.81 -1.11
CA ALA A 87 11.38 3.42 -1.47
C ALA A 87 12.41 3.25 -0.36
N LEU A 88 13.65 3.00 -0.77
CA LEU A 88 14.80 2.91 0.10
C LEU A 88 15.81 3.96 -0.35
N LEU A 89 16.02 4.98 0.49
CA LEU A 89 16.91 6.11 0.17
C LEU A 89 18.20 6.00 0.99
N ASN A 90 19.36 6.11 0.34
CA ASN A 90 20.64 6.09 1.04
C ASN A 90 21.10 7.51 1.35
N ASN A 91 21.32 7.78 2.64
CA ASN A 91 21.73 9.09 3.10
C ASN A 91 23.16 9.47 2.69
N TYR A 92 24.01 8.49 2.36
CA TYR A 92 25.40 8.72 2.00
C TYR A 92 25.57 9.19 0.54
N SER A 93 24.67 8.78 -0.37
CA SER A 93 24.74 9.14 -1.80
C SER A 93 23.69 10.15 -2.23
N GLY A 94 22.67 10.41 -1.40
CA GLY A 94 21.53 11.26 -1.75
C GLY A 94 20.62 10.66 -2.83
N ASN A 95 20.89 9.41 -3.26
CA ASN A 95 20.15 8.72 -4.30
C ASN A 95 19.19 7.69 -3.71
N SER A 96 18.09 7.46 -4.42
CA SER A 96 17.22 6.31 -4.18
C SER A 96 17.96 5.03 -4.56
N GLU A 97 18.12 4.10 -3.62
CA GLU A 97 18.65 2.77 -3.92
C GLU A 97 17.62 1.96 -4.67
N ASP A 98 16.39 1.92 -4.14
CA ASP A 98 15.27 1.21 -4.73
C ASP A 98 14.00 2.06 -4.65
N LEU A 99 13.20 2.03 -5.71
CA LEU A 99 11.86 2.59 -5.75
C LEU A 99 10.96 1.60 -6.49
N LEU A 100 9.95 1.08 -5.80
CA LEU A 100 8.91 0.25 -6.38
C LEU A 100 7.58 0.96 -6.26
N VAL A 101 6.88 1.12 -7.38
CA VAL A 101 5.51 1.63 -7.42
C VAL A 101 4.63 0.60 -8.10
N SER A 102 3.54 0.24 -7.44
CA SER A 102 2.56 -0.71 -7.97
C SER A 102 1.19 -0.05 -8.05
N TYR A 103 0.52 -0.23 -9.18
CA TYR A 103 -0.85 0.19 -9.41
C TYR A 103 -1.71 -1.04 -9.73
N SER A 104 -2.86 -1.13 -9.08
CA SER A 104 -3.85 -2.19 -9.31
C SER A 104 -5.25 -1.61 -9.42
N ASN A 105 -6.07 -2.27 -10.22
CA ASN A 105 -7.43 -1.85 -10.54
C ASN A 105 -8.31 -3.10 -10.65
N ARG A 106 -9.50 -3.04 -10.06
CA ARG A 106 -10.53 -4.08 -10.14
C ARG A 106 -11.83 -3.44 -10.61
N TYR A 107 -12.37 -3.93 -11.72
CA TYR A 107 -13.64 -3.49 -12.28
C TYR A 107 -14.60 -4.68 -12.41
N PHE A 108 -15.81 -4.54 -11.86
CA PHE A 108 -16.92 -5.46 -12.09
C PHE A 108 -18.08 -4.74 -12.76
N PHE A 109 -18.72 -5.45 -13.69
CA PHE A 109 -19.92 -5.01 -14.38
C PHE A 109 -20.90 -6.17 -14.47
N ARG A 110 -22.15 -5.92 -14.07
CA ARG A 110 -23.26 -6.88 -14.20
C ARG A 110 -24.24 -6.41 -15.29
N HIS A 111 -24.47 -7.26 -16.29
CA HIS A 111 -25.49 -7.08 -17.32
C HIS A 111 -26.89 -7.41 -16.80
#